data_AF-A0A3B7MKE3-F1
#
_entry.id   AF-A0A3B7MKE3-F1
#
_cell.length_a   1.000
_cell.length_b   1.000
_cell.length_c   1.000
_cell.angle_alpha   90.00
_cell.angle_beta   90.00
_cell.angle_gamma   90.00
#
_symmetry.space_group_name_H-M   'P 1'
#
loop_
_entity.id
_entity.type
_entity.pdbx_description
1 polymer ?
#
loop_
_entity_poly.entity_id
_entity_poly.type
_entity_poly.pdbx_seq_one_letter_code
_entity_poly.pdbx_strand_id
1 'polypeptide(L)' 'MTSLEIYHQEAIKALNSGLLNEKQKQFIERIKDLDKRQLKKLPGAEFKWLKDIAKIHIKNDQTGNLPEEGS' A
#
# COMPACT_ATOMS: atom_id res chain seq x y z
N MET A 1 15.53 -4.58 2.64
CA MET A 1 14.30 -4.03 2.02
C MET A 1 14.50 -2.56 1.71
N THR A 2 14.21 -2.12 0.49
CA THR A 2 14.16 -0.69 0.13
C THR A 2 12.77 -0.12 0.45
N SER A 3 12.66 1.19 0.65
CA SER A 3 11.37 1.84 0.93
C SER A 3 10.30 1.54 -0.13
N LEU A 4 10.71 1.37 -1.40
CA LEU A 4 9.83 0.94 -2.50
C LEU A 4 9.21 -0.45 -2.26
N GLU A 5 10.01 -1.42 -1.83
CA GLU A 5 9.52 -2.77 -1.54
C GLU A 5 8.56 -2.78 -0.34
N ILE A 6 8.84 -1.95 0.66
CA ILE A 6 7.95 -1.78 1.81
C ILE A 6 6.61 -1.20 1.34
N TYR A 7 6.62 -0.11 0.57
CA TYR A 7 5.37 0.47 0.06
C TYR A 7 4.59 -0.49 -0.83
N HIS A 8 5.29 -1.28 -1.65
CA HIS A 8 4.64 -2.29 -2.50
C HIS A 8 3.95 -3.39 -1.67
N GLN A 9 4.64 -3.96 -0.69
CA GLN A 9 4.08 -4.96 0.20
C GLN A 9 2.89 -4.42 1.02
N GLU A 10 3.04 -3.23 1.61
CA GLU A 10 1.97 -2.61 2.39
C GLU A 10 0.75 -2.26 1.53
N ALA A 11 0.95 -1.83 0.29
CA ALA A 11 -0.15 -1.57 -0.63
C ALA A 11 -0.88 -2.86 -1.06
N ILE A 12 -0.16 -3.97 -1.24
CA ILE A 12 -0.77 -5.29 -1.48
C ILE A 12 -1.58 -5.73 -0.26
N LYS A 13 -1.07 -5.53 0.97
CA LYS A 13 -1.86 -5.80 2.17
C LYS A 13 -3.11 -4.91 2.24
N ALA A 14 -2.99 -3.63 1.92
CA ALA A 14 -4.12 -2.71 1.84
C ALA A 14 -5.24 -3.22 0.90
N LEU A 15 -4.84 -3.76 -0.27
CA LEU A 15 -5.74 -4.37 -1.24
C LEU A 15 -6.46 -5.58 -0.64
N ASN A 16 -5.73 -6.48 0.00
CA ASN A 16 -6.29 -7.69 0.63
C ASN A 16 -7.19 -7.37 1.83
N SER A 17 -6.86 -6.34 2.61
CA SER A 17 -7.67 -5.86 3.73
C SER A 17 -8.92 -5.09 3.31
N GLY A 18 -9.13 -4.86 2.01
CA GLY A 18 -10.31 -4.17 1.49
C GLY A 18 -10.37 -2.68 1.80
N LEU A 19 -9.27 -2.08 2.26
CA LEU A 19 -9.17 -0.66 2.67
C LEU A 19 -9.12 0.32 1.48
N LEU A 20 -9.06 -0.21 0.25
CA LEU A 20 -8.84 0.55 -0.97
C LEU A 20 -10.14 0.83 -1.73
N ASN A 21 -10.22 2.02 -2.31
CA ASN A 21 -11.25 2.37 -3.27
C ASN A 21 -11.00 1.70 -4.63
N GLU A 22 -12.01 1.61 -5.49
CA GLU A 22 -11.93 0.92 -6.79
C GLU A 22 -10.72 1.36 -7.65
N LYS A 23 -10.45 2.66 -7.72
CA LYS A 23 -9.29 3.21 -8.44
C LYS A 23 -7.94 2.74 -7.87
N GLN A 24 -7.83 2.70 -6.54
CA GLN A 24 -6.62 2.24 -5.86
C GLN A 24 -6.45 0.73 -6.02
N LYS A 25 -7.55 -0.02 -5.95
CA LYS A 25 -7.55 -1.46 -6.20
C LYS A 25 -7.02 -1.78 -7.60
N GLN A 26 -7.62 -1.18 -8.63
CA GLN A 26 -7.20 -1.35 -10.03
C GLN A 26 -5.71 -1.03 -10.24
N PHE A 27 -5.20 0.00 -9.57
CA PHE A 27 -3.78 0.33 -9.62
C PHE A 27 -2.89 -0.72 -8.96
N ILE A 28 -3.20 -1.13 -7.72
CA ILE A 28 -2.43 -2.16 -7.02
C ILE A 28 -2.52 -3.50 -7.75
N GLU A 29 -3.68 -3.88 -8.26
CA GLU A 29 -3.87 -5.08 -9.09
C GLU A 29 -2.98 -5.09 -10.33
N ARG A 30 -2.76 -3.92 -10.95
CA ARG A 30 -1.86 -3.78 -12.11
C ARG A 30 -0.39 -3.92 -11.72
N ILE A 31 -0.01 -3.50 -10.51
CA ILE A 31 1.40 -3.46 -10.08
C ILE A 31 1.81 -4.56 -9.09
N LYS A 32 0.87 -5.36 -8.57
CA LYS A 32 1.14 -6.40 -7.55
C LYS A 32 2.07 -7.49 -8.08
N ASP A 33 1.96 -7.83 -9.36
CA ASP A 33 2.78 -8.83 -10.05
C ASP A 33 4.08 -8.26 -10.62
N LEU A 34 4.36 -6.95 -10.43
CA LEU A 34 5.57 -6.33 -10.92
C LEU A 34 6.76 -6.59 -10.00
N ASP A 35 7.88 -7.01 -10.59
CA ASP A 35 9.15 -7.10 -9.89
C ASP A 35 9.71 -5.73 -9.49
N LYS A 36 10.62 -5.73 -8.51
CA LYS A 36 11.37 -4.55 -8.04
C LYS A 36 11.97 -3.70 -9.17
N ARG A 37 12.45 -4.32 -10.25
CA ARG A 37 13.02 -3.61 -11.41
C ARG A 37 11.96 -2.84 -12.19
N GLN A 38 10.75 -3.38 -12.31
CA GLN A 38 9.61 -2.75 -12.96
C GLN A 38 9.03 -1.65 -12.07
N LEU A 39 8.90 -1.91 -10.77
CA LEU A 39 8.46 -0.90 -9.79
C LEU A 39 9.38 0.32 -9.76
N LYS A 40 10.70 0.13 -9.93
CA LYS A 40 11.67 1.23 -10.08
C LYS A 40 11.49 2.06 -11.35
N LYS A 41 10.82 1.53 -12.37
CA LYS A 41 10.49 2.24 -13.62
C LYS A 41 9.15 2.97 -13.55
N LEU A 42 8.44 2.88 -12.42
CA LEU A 42 7.18 3.60 -12.27
C LEU A 42 7.40 5.11 -12.37
N PRO A 43 6.48 5.84 -13.04
CA PRO A 43 6.49 7.29 -13.03
C PRO A 43 6.45 7.82 -11.60
N GLY A 44 7.04 8.99 -11.34
CA GLY A 44 7.03 9.60 -10.01
C GLY A 44 5.61 9.81 -9.44
N ALA A 45 4.62 10.04 -10.31
CA ALA A 45 3.21 10.12 -9.93
C ALA A 45 2.66 8.78 -9.39
N GLU A 46 2.95 7.67 -10.07
CA GLU A 46 2.52 6.33 -9.65
C GLU A 46 3.26 5.89 -8.39
N PHE A 47 4.54 6.22 -8.26
CA PHE A 47 5.29 5.99 -7.02
C PHE A 47 4.69 6.76 -5.84
N LYS A 48 4.27 8.02 -6.05
CA LYS A 48 3.58 8.81 -5.02
C LYS A 48 2.26 8.14 -4.64
N TRP A 49 1.53 7.60 -5.61
CA TRP A 49 0.28 6.89 -5.38
C TRP A 49 0.46 5.59 -4.61
N LEU A 50 1.46 4.80 -4.97
CA LEU A 50 1.89 3.60 -4.24
C LEU A 50 2.20 3.93 -2.77
N LYS A 51 2.97 5.00 -2.54
CA LYS A 51 3.30 5.46 -1.19
C LYS A 51 2.07 5.90 -0.40
N ASP A 52 1.12 6.58 -1.03
CA ASP A 52 -0.12 7.03 -0.40
C ASP A 52 -1.00 5.85 0.02
N ILE A 53 -1.13 4.87 -0.86
CA ILE A 53 -1.87 3.62 -0.61
C ILE A 53 -1.22 2.81 0.52
N ALA A 54 0.10 2.65 0.49
CA ALA A 54 0.83 1.99 1.56
C ALA A 54 0.59 2.64 2.93
N LYS A 55 0.53 3.98 2.97
CA LYS A 55 0.23 4.72 4.20
C LYS A 55 -1.17 4.45 4.74
N ILE A 56 -2.16 4.14 3.90
CA ILE A 56 -3.50 3.78 4.36
C ILE A 56 -3.42 2.51 5.20
N HIS A 57 -2.71 1.48 4.70
CA HIS A 57 -2.52 0.24 5.45
C HIS A 57 -1.67 0.47 6.70
N ILE A 58 -0.53 1.17 6.61
CA ILE A 58 0.31 1.46 7.77
C ILE A 58 -0.47 2.22 8.85
N LYS A 59 -1.28 3.21 8.46
CA LYS A 59 -2.14 3.96 9.40
C LYS A 59 -3.19 3.06 10.02
N ASN A 60 -3.80 2.16 9.25
CA ASN A 60 -4.79 1.21 9.74
C ASN A 60 -4.15 0.15 10.67
N ASP A 61 -2.97 -0.35 10.34
CA ASP A 61 -2.18 -1.29 11.15
C ASP A 61 -1.74 -0.65 12.48
N GLN A 62 -1.31 0.62 12.43
CA GLN A 62 -1.00 1.41 13.63
C GLN A 62 -2.26 1.74 14.45
N THR A 63 -3.42 1.95 13.82
CA THR A 63 -4.69 2.16 14.53
C THR A 63 -5.26 0.85 15.09
N GLY A 64 -4.94 -0.30 14.49
CA GLY A 64 -5.33 -1.63 14.95
C GLY A 64 -4.56 -2.12 16.18
N ASN A 65 -3.63 -1.30 16.68
CA ASN A 65 -2.86 -1.53 17.90
C ASN A 65 -3.05 -0.40 18.94
N LEU A 66 -4.15 0.36 18.82
CA LEU A 66 -4.72 0.96 20.02
C LEU A 66 -5.59 -0.14 20.65
N PRO A 67 -5.29 -0.61 21.89
CA PRO A 67 -6.35 -1.25 22.64
C PRO A 67 -7.53 -0.28 22.62
N GLU A 68 -8.71 -0.77 22.25
CA GLU A 68 -9.93 -0.15 22.73
C GLU A 68 -9.81 -0.14 24.27
N GLU A 69 -9.27 0.95 24.83
CA GLU A 69 -9.54 1.30 26.23
C GLU A 69 -11.01 1.74 26.29
N GLY A 70 -11.86 0.74 26.13
CA GLY A 70 -13.27 0.80 26.41
C GLY A 70 -13.45 0.71 27.92
N SER A 71 -13.66 1.89 28.50
CA SER A 71 -14.47 2.20 29.69
C SER A 71 -14.00 1.70 31.06
#